data_AF-A0A7Z9KRR6-F1
#
_entry.id   AF-A0A7Z9KRR6-F1
#
_cell.length_a   1.000
_cell.length_b   1.000
_cell.length_c   1.000
_cell.angle_alpha   90.00
_cell.angle_beta   90.00
_cell.angle_gamma   90.00
#
_symmetry.space_group_name_H-M   'P 1'
#
loop_
_entity.id
_entity.type
_entity.pdbx_description
1 polymer ?
#
loop_
_entity_poly.entity_id
_entity_poly.type
_entity_poly.pdbx_seq_one_letter_code
_entity_poly.pdbx_strand_id
1 'polypeptide(L)' 'MRLIPAGNFEMDDPICTPSPKWNLKVKVGGFYLDRRIPLILDAFYMDIHEVIVEKYKKFASETGRTIGVSGKVLNYPN' A
#
# COMPACT_ATOMS: atom_id res chain seq x y z
N MET A 1 14.71 1.47 -5.04
CA MET A 1 14.41 0.70 -3.82
C MET A 1 15.37 1.07 -2.69
N ARG A 2 14.91 0.96 -1.44
CA ARG A 2 15.67 1.13 -0.19
C ARG A 2 15.40 -0.09 0.70
N LEU A 3 16.43 -0.56 1.37
CA LEU A 3 16.32 -1.64 2.36
C LEU A 3 15.64 -1.08 3.63
N ILE A 4 14.54 -1.70 4.02
CA ILE A 4 13.95 -1.59 5.34
C ILE A 4 14.53 -2.74 6.18
N PRO A 5 15.25 -2.43 7.28
CA PRO A 5 15.88 -3.47 8.08
C PRO A 5 14.83 -4.30 8.83
N ALA A 6 15.21 -5.53 9.16
CA ALA A 6 14.44 -6.36 10.07
C ALA A 6 14.35 -5.68 11.44
N GLY A 7 13.23 -5.84 12.13
CA GLY A 7 13.08 -5.28 13.46
C GLY A 7 11.67 -5.30 14.00
N ASN A 8 11.55 -4.75 15.20
CA ASN A 8 10.30 -4.56 15.90
C ASN A 8 9.81 -3.13 15.67
N PHE A 9 8.56 -3.00 15.26
CA PHE A 9 7.90 -1.74 14.95
C PHE A 9 6.59 -1.63 15.74
N GLU A 10 6.20 -0.41 16.10
CA GLU A 10 4.86 -0.14 16.63
C GLU A 10 4.03 0.48 15.50
N MET A 11 2.88 -0.10 15.20
CA MET A 11 1.93 0.46 14.25
C MET A 11 0.81 1.16 15.03
N ASP A 12 0.62 2.45 14.75
CA ASP A 12 -0.49 3.21 15.32
C ASP A 12 -1.84 2.70 14.79
N ASP A 13 -2.84 2.62 15.66
CA ASP A 13 -4.22 2.37 15.27
C ASP A 13 -4.83 3.69 14.74
N PRO A 14 -5.25 3.77 13.46
CA PRO A 14 -5.81 4.99 12.88
C PRO A 14 -7.15 5.43 13.49
N ILE A 15 -7.74 4.67 14.42
CA ILE A 15 -9.09 4.96 14.95
C ILE A 15 -9.16 6.28 15.77
N CYS A 16 -8.05 6.83 16.25
CA CYS A 16 -8.05 8.06 17.08
C CYS A 16 -7.62 9.36 16.37
N THR A 17 -7.36 9.37 15.06
CA THR A 17 -7.26 10.63 14.30
C THR A 17 -8.46 10.78 13.37
N PRO A 18 -9.11 11.96 13.28
CA PRO A 18 -10.22 12.19 12.36
C PRO A 18 -9.69 12.31 10.92
N SER A 19 -9.11 11.24 10.40
CA SER A 19 -8.64 11.12 9.03
C SER A 19 -9.59 10.19 8.29
N PRO A 20 -10.33 10.66 7.28
CA PRO A 20 -11.21 9.79 6.53
C PRO A 20 -10.33 8.99 5.57
N LYS A 21 -10.13 7.68 5.79
CA LYS A 21 -10.11 6.63 4.74
C LYS A 21 -9.37 5.33 5.06
N TRP A 22 -8.64 5.18 6.17
CA TRP A 22 -7.93 3.92 6.45
C TRP A 22 -8.47 3.23 7.70
N ASN A 23 -9.62 2.56 7.56
CA ASN A 23 -10.26 1.82 8.63
C ASN A 23 -9.84 0.33 8.60
N LEU A 24 -8.66 -0.01 9.13
CA LEU A 24 -8.39 -1.41 9.49
C LEU A 24 -9.10 -1.69 10.82
N LYS A 25 -10.42 -1.93 10.76
CA LYS A 25 -11.23 -2.22 11.96
C LYS A 25 -10.95 -3.62 12.47
N VAL A 26 -10.02 -3.77 13.41
CA VAL A 26 -9.91 -4.99 14.23
C VAL A 26 -10.90 -4.88 15.39
N LYS A 27 -12.10 -5.42 15.23
CA LYS A 27 -13.13 -5.40 16.28
C LYS A 27 -12.88 -6.55 17.26
N VAL A 28 -12.40 -6.25 18.47
CA VAL A 28 -12.40 -7.20 19.60
C VAL A 28 -13.32 -6.66 20.68
N GLY A 29 -14.42 -7.37 20.98
CA GLY A 29 -15.24 -7.09 22.17
C GLY A 29 -15.99 -5.74 22.21
N GLY A 30 -16.16 -5.04 21.08
CA GLY A 30 -17.02 -3.85 21.01
C GLY A 30 -16.40 -2.52 21.46
N PHE A 31 -15.11 -2.51 21.82
CA PHE A 31 -14.36 -1.29 22.15
C PHE A 31 -13.27 -1.03 21.12
N TYR A 32 -13.13 0.24 20.70
CA TYR A 32 -11.96 0.69 19.95
C TYR A 32 -10.89 1.07 20.96
N LEU A 33 -9.77 0.36 20.96
CA LEU A 33 -8.67 0.61 21.88
C LEU A 33 -7.59 1.36 21.10
N ASP A 34 -7.10 2.46 21.67
CA ASP A 34 -5.84 3.08 21.24
C ASP A 34 -4.72 2.07 21.51
N ARG A 35 -4.50 1.17 20.54
CA ARG A 35 -3.56 0.06 20.65
C ARG A 35 -2.49 0.26 19.61
N ARG A 36 -1.30 0.63 20.07
CA ARG A 36 -0.08 0.36 19.29
C ARG A 36 0.01 -1.15 19.09
N ILE A 37 0.00 -1.58 17.83
CA ILE A 37 0.11 -2.99 17.47
C ILE A 37 1.59 -3.28 17.27
N PRO A 38 2.22 -4.16 18.09
CA PRO A 38 3.59 -4.56 17.87
C PRO A 38 3.68 -5.41 16.60
N LEU A 39 4.56 -5.03 15.69
CA LEU A 39 4.88 -5.75 14.46
C LEU A 39 6.33 -6.18 14.48
N ILE A 40 6.59 -7.41 14.05
CA ILE A 40 7.93 -7.94 13.83
C ILE A 40 8.03 -8.20 12.34
N LEU A 41 8.97 -7.52 11.67
CA LEU A 41 9.17 -7.62 10.24
C LEU A 41 10.59 -8.09 9.94
N ASP A 42 10.72 -8.98 8.97
CA ASP A 42 12.00 -9.31 8.35
C ASP A 42 12.46 -8.14 7.45
N ALA A 43 13.72 -8.18 7.02
CA ALA A 43 14.26 -7.16 6.13
C ALA A 43 13.65 -7.28 4.72
N PHE A 44 13.24 -6.15 4.13
CA PHE A 44 12.66 -6.11 2.79
C PHE A 44 13.01 -4.82 2.03
N TYR A 45 12.84 -4.83 0.71
CA TYR A 45 13.05 -3.64 -0.13
C TYR A 45 11.73 -2.94 -0.43
N MET A 46 11.72 -1.62 -0.29
CA MET A 46 10.60 -0.77 -0.69
C MET A 46 11.07 0.27 -1.71
N ASP A 47 10.24 0.60 -2.69
CA ASP A 47 10.54 1.70 -3.60
C ASP A 47 10.56 3.04 -2.86
N ILE A 48 11.57 3.87 -3.16
CA ILE A 48 11.76 5.19 -2.52
C ILE A 48 10.75 6.21 -3.10
N HIS A 49 10.32 5.97 -4.32
CA HIS A 49 9.37 6.82 -5.05
C HIS A 49 8.27 5.94 -5.60
N GLU A 50 7.06 6.48 -5.67
CA GLU A 50 5.95 5.83 -6.34
C GLU A 50 6.30 5.48 -7.79
N VAL A 51 5.68 4.42 -8.29
CA VAL A 51 5.85 4.01 -9.68
C VAL A 51 5.24 5.07 -10.59
N ILE A 52 6.08 5.72 -11.39
CA ILE A 52 5.64 6.74 -12.36
C ILE A 52 4.99 6.11 -13.60
N VAL A 53 4.17 6.91 -14.28
CA VAL A 53 3.39 6.49 -15.45
C VAL A 53 4.28 5.89 -16.55
N GLU A 54 5.47 6.45 -16.79
CA GLU A 54 6.40 5.99 -17.82
C GLU A 54 6.91 4.57 -17.53
N LYS A 55 7.19 4.26 -16.26
CA LYS A 55 7.59 2.90 -15.86
C LYS A 55 6.45 1.91 -16.07
N TYR A 56 5.22 2.32 -15.78
CA TYR A 56 4.05 1.49 -16.04
C TYR A 56 3.82 1.27 -17.54
N LYS A 57 3.90 2.33 -18.37
CA LYS A 57 3.78 2.22 -19.84
C LYS A 57 4.80 1.25 -20.42
N LYS A 58 6.06 1.34 -19.97
CA LYS A 58 7.12 0.40 -20.36
C LYS A 58 6.74 -1.03 -20.01
N PHE A 59 6.34 -1.29 -18.76
CA PHE A 59 5.87 -2.61 -18.33
C PHE A 59 4.69 -3.13 -19.18
N ALA A 60 3.69 -2.29 -19.48
CA ALA A 60 2.55 -2.67 -20.29
C ALA A 60 2.97 -3.03 -21.73
N SER A 61 3.88 -2.26 -22.34
CA SER A 61 4.41 -2.55 -23.68
C SER A 61 5.22 -3.84 -23.74
N GLU A 62 6.01 -4.15 -22.70
CA GLU A 62 6.87 -5.33 -22.67
C GLU A 62 6.10 -6.61 -22.35
N THR A 63 4.99 -6.51 -21.62
CA THR A 63 4.20 -7.68 -21.18
C THR A 63 2.89 -7.86 -21.93
N GLY A 64 2.50 -6.92 -22.78
CA GLY A 64 1.18 -6.87 -23.41
C GLY A 64 0.02 -6.68 -22.42
N ARG A 65 0.32 -6.28 -21.18
CA ARG A 65 -0.69 -6.16 -20.13
C ARG A 65 -1.55 -4.92 -20.35
N THR A 66 -2.86 -5.12 -20.43
CA THR A 66 -3.86 -4.05 -20.53
C THR A 66 -4.55 -3.85 -19.18
N ILE A 67 -4.85 -2.59 -18.81
CA ILE A 67 -5.73 -2.31 -17.67
C ILE A 67 -7.17 -2.34 -18.17
N GLY A 68 -7.91 -3.35 -17.75
CA GLY A 68 -9.37 -3.28 -17.79
C GLY A 68 -9.86 -2.49 -16.58
N VAL A 69 -10.18 -1.20 -16.75
CA VAL A 69 -11.08 -0.55 -15.79
C VAL A 69 -12.45 -1.10 -16.12
N SER A 70 -13.17 -1.66 -15.13
CA SER A 70 -14.56 -2.10 -15.31
C SER A 70 -15.35 -1.03 -16.08
N GLY A 71 -15.61 -1.27 -17.36
CA GLY A 71 -16.34 -0.39 -18.27
C GLY A 71 -15.53 0.46 -19.27
N LYS A 72 -14.22 0.66 -19.16
CA LYS A 72 -13.41 1.37 -20.18
C LYS A 72 -11.95 0.91 -20.23
N VAL A 73 -11.50 0.49 -21.41
CA VAL A 73 -10.07 0.25 -21.70
C VAL A 73 -9.38 1.61 -21.80
N LEU A 74 -8.42 1.88 -20.90
CA LEU A 74 -7.52 3.03 -21.05
C LEU A 74 -6.39 2.64 -21.98
N ASN A 75 -6.53 3.03 -23.26
CA ASN A 75 -5.44 2.96 -24.22
C ASN A 75 -4.48 4.12 -23.94
N TYR A 76 -3.28 3.83 -23.44
CA TYR A 76 -2.20 4.80 -23.40
C TYR A 76 -1.57 4.86 -24.79
N PRO A 77 -1.64 5.98 -25.52
CA PRO A 77 -0.90 6.11 -26.76
C PRO A 77 0.61 6.13 -26.49
N ASN A 78 1.33 5.52 -27.43
CA ASN A 78 2.79 5.51 -27.53
C ASN A 78 3.34 6.92 -27.66
#